data_AF-A0A3D0ZB53-F1
#
_entry.id   AF-A0A3D0ZB53-F1
#
_cell.length_a   1.000
_cell.length_b   1.000
_cell.length_c   1.000
_cell.angle_alpha   90.00
_cell.angle_beta   90.00
_cell.angle_gamma   90.00
#
_symmetry.space_group_name_H-M   'P 1'
#
loop_
_entity.id
_entity.type
_entity.pdbx_description
1 polymer ?
#
loop_
_entity_poly.entity_id
_entity_poly.type
_entity_poly.pdbx_seq_one_letter_code
_entity_poly.pdbx_strand_id
1 'polypeptide(L)'
;MSYILNTGERCLYMADVTNLNIKIDRSLKAEADRLFNEMGMSLTTAVNVFVRQAVLERAIPFRINRDLANTGTIESIEQRRAAMQEIRDLLANVDGNSIDLNQMKAERRAAKFERND
;
A
#
# COMPACT_ATOMS: atom_id res chain seq x y z
N MET A 1 -17.03 48.43 32.01
CA MET A 1 -15.91 47.61 32.52
C MET A 1 -14.96 47.35 31.36
N SER A 2 -13.79 47.98 31.40
CA SER A 2 -12.73 47.80 30.40
C SER A 2 -11.71 46.83 31.00
N TYR A 3 -11.38 45.75 30.29
CA TYR A 3 -10.30 44.86 30.70
C TYR A 3 -9.05 45.20 29.88
N ILE A 4 -8.08 45.76 30.58
CA ILE A 4 -6.72 46.00 30.11
C ILE A 4 -6.06 44.61 30.00
N LEU A 5 -5.84 44.13 28.78
CA LEU A 5 -5.04 42.93 28.56
C LEU A 5 -3.57 43.31 28.70
N ASN A 6 -2.96 42.71 29.72
CA ASN A 6 -1.59 42.91 30.15
C ASN A 6 -0.62 42.67 28.99
N THR A 7 0.14 43.69 28.64
CA THR A 7 1.34 43.61 27.80
C THR A 7 2.33 42.62 28.40
N GLY A 8 2.76 41.59 27.66
CA GLY A 8 3.93 40.84 28.11
C GLY A 8 4.31 39.56 27.38
N GLU A 9 3.38 38.80 26.79
CA GLU A 9 3.74 37.52 26.19
C GLU A 9 3.85 37.65 24.67
N ARG A 10 5.07 37.98 24.23
CA ARG A 10 5.47 37.82 22.84
C ARG A 10 5.24 36.35 22.46
N CYS A 11 4.17 36.10 21.73
CA CYS A 11 3.92 34.83 21.07
C CYS A 11 4.94 34.68 19.93
N LEU A 12 6.17 34.31 20.27
CA LEU A 12 7.15 33.83 19.32
C LEU A 12 7.09 32.30 19.36
N TYR A 13 6.23 31.74 18.49
CA TYR A 13 6.35 30.34 18.10
C TYR A 13 7.64 30.22 17.27
N MET A 14 8.79 30.20 17.94
CA MET A 14 10.03 29.73 17.34
C MET A 14 9.92 28.21 17.33
N ALA A 15 10.05 27.61 16.14
CA ALA A 15 10.10 26.16 16.01
C ALA A 15 11.17 25.63 16.96
N ASP A 16 10.81 24.66 17.80
CA ASP A 16 11.78 23.97 18.66
C ASP A 16 12.79 23.26 17.74
N VAL A 17 14.03 23.76 17.72
CA VAL A 17 15.09 23.26 16.85
C VAL A 17 16.06 22.43 17.69
N THR A 18 16.16 21.15 17.35
CA THR A 18 17.14 20.23 17.94
C THR A 18 18.27 19.95 16.95
N ASN A 19 19.50 19.82 17.46
CA ASN A 19 20.67 19.47 16.66
C ASN A 19 20.67 17.99 16.27
N LEU A 20 20.91 17.70 15.00
CA LEU A 20 21.01 16.35 14.45
C LEU A 20 22.42 16.12 13.92
N ASN A 21 23.13 15.09 14.42
CA ASN A 21 24.46 14.71 13.96
C ASN A 21 24.38 13.47 13.05
N ILE A 22 24.74 13.61 11.77
CA ILE A 22 24.75 12.52 10.79
C ILE A 22 26.18 12.31 10.29
N LYS A 23 26.63 11.05 10.29
CA LYS A 23 27.86 10.63 9.60
C LYS A 23 27.53 10.28 8.15
N ILE A 24 28.20 10.92 7.21
CA ILE A 24 28.05 10.69 5.77
C ILE A 24 29.44 10.59 5.13
N ASP A 25 29.56 9.78 4.08
CA ASP A 25 30.79 9.71 3.30
C ASP A 25 31.12 11.09 2.67
N ARG A 26 32.41 11.43 2.62
CA ARG A 26 32.85 12.75 2.13
C ARG A 26 32.51 12.96 0.64
N SER A 27 32.67 11.92 -0.18
CA SER A 27 32.37 11.97 -1.61
C SER A 27 30.87 12.13 -1.85
N LEU A 28 30.06 11.33 -1.16
CA LEU A 28 28.60 11.40 -1.23
C LEU A 28 28.05 12.75 -0.77
N LYS A 29 28.63 13.33 0.29
CA LYS A 29 28.26 14.68 0.74
C LYS A 29 28.52 15.72 -0.35
N ALA A 30 29.69 15.68 -0.98
CA ALA A 30 30.07 16.66 -2.00
C ALA A 30 29.22 16.54 -3.28
N GLU A 31 28.74 15.34 -3.60
CA GLU A 31 27.78 15.10 -4.68
C GLU A 31 26.39 15.63 -4.31
N ALA A 32 25.89 15.28 -3.12
CA ALA A 32 24.60 15.73 -2.63
C ALA A 32 24.53 17.26 -2.51
N ASP A 33 25.58 17.91 -1.98
CA ASP A 33 25.66 19.36 -1.87
C ASP A 33 25.56 20.02 -3.25
N ARG A 34 26.21 19.47 -4.30
CA ARG A 34 26.09 19.99 -5.67
C ARG A 34 24.67 19.84 -6.21
N LEU A 35 24.11 18.64 -6.12
CA LEU A 35 22.76 18.33 -6.59
C LEU A 35 21.71 19.23 -5.95
N PHE A 36 21.73 19.38 -4.62
CA PHE A 36 20.74 20.21 -3.91
C PHE A 36 20.91 21.71 -4.19
N ASN A 37 22.14 22.18 -4.34
CA ASN A 37 22.40 23.57 -4.71
C ASN A 37 21.89 23.89 -6.13
N GLU A 38 22.03 22.96 -7.09
CA GLU A 38 21.43 23.10 -8.42
C GLU A 38 19.89 23.18 -8.36
N MET A 39 19.27 22.50 -7.40
CA MET A 39 17.84 22.59 -7.12
C MET A 39 17.44 23.79 -6.23
N GLY A 40 18.39 24.65 -5.85
CA GLY A 40 18.13 25.87 -5.07
C GLY A 40 17.91 25.64 -3.57
N MET A 41 18.42 24.54 -3.00
CA MET A 41 18.30 24.24 -1.57
C MET A 41 19.59 23.72 -0.94
N SER A 42 19.76 23.94 0.37
CA SER A 42 20.87 23.35 1.11
C SER A 42 20.61 21.86 1.43
N LEU A 43 21.68 21.09 1.65
CA LEU A 43 21.57 19.71 2.12
C LEU A 43 20.75 19.61 3.42
N THR A 44 20.91 20.54 4.35
CA THR A 44 20.12 20.60 5.59
C THR A 44 18.63 20.78 5.31
N THR A 45 18.29 21.65 4.35
CA THR A 45 16.90 21.85 3.92
C THR A 45 16.33 20.57 3.33
N ALA A 46 17.09 19.89 2.46
CA ALA A 46 16.68 18.64 1.84
C ALA A 46 16.44 17.53 2.88
N VAL A 47 17.33 17.38 3.87
CA VAL A 47 17.16 16.43 4.98
C VAL A 47 15.90 16.74 5.79
N ASN A 48 15.62 18.02 6.06
CA ASN A 48 14.41 18.42 6.77
C ASN A 48 13.14 18.10 5.98
N VAL A 49 13.13 18.30 4.66
CA VAL A 49 12.02 17.92 3.79
C VAL A 49 11.82 16.40 3.82
N PHE A 50 12.90 15.63 3.73
CA PHE A 50 12.86 14.17 3.81
C PHE A 50 12.21 13.67 5.11
N VAL A 51 12.66 14.18 6.26
CA VAL A 51 12.12 13.77 7.57
C VAL A 51 10.64 14.14 7.69
N ARG A 52 10.25 15.34 7.24
CA ARG A 52 8.84 15.76 7.25
C ARG A 52 7.99 14.83 6.38
N GLN A 53 8.46 14.49 5.18
CA GLN A 53 7.72 13.60 4.29
C GLN A 53 7.57 12.20 4.88
N ALA A 54 8.63 11.68 5.49
CA ALA A 54 8.60 10.37 6.14
C ALA A 54 7.58 10.31 7.29
N VAL A 55 7.46 11.39 8.07
CA VAL A 55 6.47 11.50 9.16
C VAL A 55 5.05 11.61 8.60
N LEU A 56 4.85 12.40 7.53
CA LEU A 56 3.54 12.58 6.89
C LEU A 56 2.99 11.27 6.33
N GLU A 57 3.83 10.50 5.64
CA GLU A 57 3.43 9.24 5.01
C GLU A 57 3.48 8.04 5.96
N ARG A 58 4.12 8.19 7.12
CA ARG A 58 4.48 7.08 8.03
C ARG A 58 5.22 5.95 7.31
N ALA A 59 6.02 6.33 6.31
CA ALA A 59 6.76 5.43 5.43
C ALA A 59 8.06 6.10 4.98
N ILE A 60 8.97 5.33 4.38
CA ILE A 60 10.17 5.91 3.76
C ILE A 60 9.75 6.53 2.42
N PRO A 61 9.95 7.84 2.20
CA PRO A 61 9.45 8.58 1.04
C PRO A 61 10.32 8.39 -0.21
N PHE A 62 10.74 7.15 -0.44
CA PHE A 62 11.33 6.68 -1.68
C PHE A 62 11.09 5.17 -1.77
N ARG A 63 10.94 4.67 -3.00
CA ARG A 63 10.88 3.23 -3.25
C ARG A 63 12.25 2.65 -2.89
N ILE A 64 12.31 1.82 -1.85
CA ILE A 64 13.50 1.03 -1.56
C ILE A 64 13.50 -0.14 -2.53
N ASN A 65 14.04 0.09 -3.73
CA ASN A 65 14.27 -0.99 -4.68
C ASN A 65 15.43 -1.84 -4.15
N ARG A 66 15.10 -2.92 -3.45
CA ARG A 66 15.99 -4.06 -3.38
C ARG A 66 15.85 -4.80 -4.71
N ASP A 67 16.82 -4.67 -5.60
CA ASP A 67 17.00 -5.63 -6.71
C ASP A 67 17.31 -7.05 -6.22
N LEU A 68 17.31 -7.27 -4.91
CA LEU A 68 17.27 -8.57 -4.28
C LEU A 68 15.84 -8.80 -3.80
N ALA A 69 15.04 -9.38 -4.69
CA ALA A 69 13.84 -10.10 -4.28
C ALA A 69 14.22 -10.97 -3.08
N ASN A 70 13.72 -10.59 -1.89
CA ASN A 70 13.86 -11.43 -0.71
C ASN A 70 13.29 -12.78 -1.11
N THR A 71 14.06 -13.86 -1.02
CA THR A 71 13.66 -15.21 -1.47
C THR A 71 12.28 -15.61 -0.94
N GLY A 72 11.95 -15.19 0.29
CA GLY A 72 10.63 -15.42 0.89
C GLY A 72 9.44 -14.70 0.22
N THR A 73 9.66 -13.59 -0.51
CA THR A 73 8.57 -12.89 -1.23
C THR A 73 8.20 -13.61 -2.52
N ILE A 74 9.18 -14.21 -3.21
CA ILE A 74 8.92 -15.00 -4.44
C ILE A 74 8.12 -16.25 -4.08
N GLU A 75 8.54 -16.99 -3.05
CA GLU A 75 7.84 -18.18 -2.57
C GLU A 75 6.39 -17.87 -2.17
N SER A 76 6.17 -16.73 -1.49
CA SER A 76 4.83 -16.27 -1.12
C SER A 76 3.95 -15.93 -2.34
N ILE A 77 4.53 -15.39 -3.41
CA ILE A 77 3.82 -15.10 -4.66
C ILE A 77 3.50 -16.39 -5.42
N GLU A 78 4.43 -17.34 -5.46
CA GLU A 78 4.23 -18.64 -6.12
C GLU A 78 3.16 -19.47 -5.41
N GLN A 79 3.21 -19.56 -4.08
CA GLN A 79 2.20 -20.26 -3.28
C GLN A 79 0.80 -19.64 -3.48
N ARG A 80 0.69 -18.31 -3.49
CA ARG A 80 -0.59 -17.62 -3.77
C ARG A 80 -1.09 -17.88 -5.18
N ARG A 81 -0.20 -17.95 -6.18
CA ARG A 81 -0.56 -18.26 -7.57
C ARG A 81 -1.03 -19.71 -7.72
N ALA A 82 -0.34 -20.67 -7.11
CA ALA A 82 -0.74 -22.07 -7.13
C ALA A 82 -2.12 -22.26 -6.48
N ALA A 83 -2.33 -21.68 -5.29
CA ALA A 83 -3.64 -21.72 -4.62
C ALA A 83 -4.76 -21.05 -5.44
N MET A 84 -4.47 -19.92 -6.10
CA MET A 84 -5.46 -19.26 -6.97
C MET A 84 -5.78 -20.07 -8.23
N GLN A 85 -4.80 -20.81 -8.76
CA GLN A 85 -5.00 -21.66 -9.93
C GLN A 85 -5.85 -22.88 -9.59
N GLU A 86 -5.59 -23.53 -8.45
CA GLU A 86 -6.42 -24.66 -7.97
C GLU A 86 -7.88 -24.25 -7.77
N ILE A 87 -8.12 -23.08 -7.16
CA ILE A 87 -9.48 -22.55 -6.99
C ILE A 87 -10.16 -22.30 -8.34
N ARG A 88 -9.43 -21.76 -9.32
CA ARG A 88 -9.94 -21.53 -10.68
C ARG A 88 -10.35 -22.84 -11.36
N ASP A 89 -9.52 -23.86 -11.26
CA ASP A 89 -9.76 -25.16 -11.89
C ASP A 89 -10.97 -25.87 -11.27
N LEU A 90 -11.20 -25.71 -9.96
CA LEU A 90 -12.41 -26.19 -9.30
C LEU A 90 -13.67 -25.44 -9.76
N LEU A 91 -13.60 -24.12 -9.93
CA LEU A 91 -14.73 -23.31 -10.40
C LEU A 91 -15.10 -23.61 -11.86
N ALA A 92 -14.11 -23.91 -12.71
CA ALA A 92 -14.35 -24.25 -14.12
C ALA A 92 -15.13 -25.57 -14.30
N ASN A 93 -15.10 -26.47 -13.31
CA ASN A 93 -15.84 -27.74 -13.36
C ASN A 93 -17.29 -27.62 -12.83
N VAL A 94 -17.70 -26.47 -12.29
CA VAL A 94 -19.06 -26.27 -11.74
C VAL A 94 -20.08 -25.99 -12.85
N ASP A 95 -19.65 -25.54 -14.03
CA ASP A 95 -20.55 -25.27 -15.16
C ASP A 95 -21.11 -26.54 -15.83
N GLY A 96 -20.57 -27.72 -15.48
CA GLY A 96 -20.99 -29.02 -16.04
C GLY A 96 -22.00 -29.82 -15.21
N ASN A 97 -22.33 -29.40 -13.98
CA ASN A 97 -23.32 -30.06 -13.14
C ASN A 97 -24.60 -29.23 -13.02
N SER A 98 -25.12 -28.77 -14.16
CA SER A 98 -26.50 -28.31 -14.23
C SER A 98 -27.41 -29.52 -13.99
N ILE A 99 -27.99 -29.60 -12.80
CA ILE A 99 -29.16 -30.44 -12.54
C ILE A 99 -30.24 -29.93 -13.50
N ASP A 100 -30.40 -30.58 -14.65
CA ASP A 100 -31.37 -30.17 -15.66
C ASP A 100 -32.80 -30.38 -15.13
N LEU A 101 -33.36 -29.30 -14.59
CA LEU A 101 -34.72 -29.22 -14.07
C LEU A 101 -35.77 -29.52 -15.16
N ASN A 102 -35.41 -29.45 -16.45
CA ASN A 102 -36.31 -29.81 -17.55
C ASN A 102 -36.42 -31.34 -17.71
N GLN A 103 -35.33 -32.08 -17.49
CA GLN A 103 -35.33 -33.54 -17.48
C GLN A 103 -36.22 -34.10 -16.36
N MET A 104 -36.13 -33.53 -15.16
CA MET A 104 -36.94 -33.94 -14.00
C MET A 104 -38.44 -33.63 -14.15
N LYS A 105 -38.80 -32.57 -14.90
CA LYS A 105 -40.20 -32.18 -15.16
C LYS A 105 -40.82 -32.98 -16.30
N ALA A 106 -40.02 -33.46 -17.27
CA ALA A 106 -40.50 -34.29 -18.37
C ALA A 106 -40.96 -35.68 -17.89
N GLU A 107 -40.21 -36.31 -16.98
CA GLU A 107 -40.51 -37.67 -16.50
C GLU A 107 -41.73 -37.73 -15.58
N ARG A 108 -41.95 -36.71 -14.75
CA ARG A 108 -43.14 -36.63 -13.89
C ARG A 108 -44.44 -36.39 -14.67
N ARG A 109 -44.37 -35.88 -15.90
CA ARG A 109 -45.55 -35.61 -16.74
C ARG A 109 -46.05 -36.90 -17.44
N ALA A 110 -45.15 -37.83 -17.77
CA ALA A 110 -45.51 -39.15 -18.27
C ALA A 110 -46.22 -39.99 -17.18
N ALA A 111 -45.72 -39.95 -15.93
CA ALA A 111 -46.30 -40.68 -14.81
C ALA A 111 -47.69 -40.15 -14.33
N LYS A 112 -48.21 -39.07 -14.94
CA LYS A 112 -49.56 -38.54 -14.66
C LYS A 112 -50.59 -38.88 -15.73
N PHE A 113 -50.21 -39.53 -16.82
CA PHE A 113 -51.15 -39.91 -17.89
C PHE A 113 -51.64 -41.36 -17.78
N GLU A 114 -50.89 -42.28 -17.18
CA GLU A 114 -51.26 -43.70 -17.06
C GLU A 114 -52.18 -44.04 -15.85
N ARG A 115 -52.83 -43.05 -15.23
CA ARG A 115 -53.72 -43.27 -14.06
C ARG A 115 -55.19 -42.93 -14.31
N ASN A 116 -55.58 -42.65 -15.56
CA ASN A 116 -56.98 -42.54 -15.96
C ASN A 116 -57.28 -43.58 -17.05
N ASP A 117 -57.57 -44.80 -16.62
CA ASP A 117 -58.46 -45.75 -17.30
C ASP A 117 -59.53 -46.16 -16.27
#